data_AF-A0A371BNU7-F1
#
_entry.id   AF-A0A371BNU7-F1
#
_cell.length_a   1.000
_cell.length_b   1.000
_cell.length_c   1.000
_cell.angle_alpha   90.00
_cell.angle_beta   90.00
_cell.angle_gamma   90.00
#
_symmetry.space_group_name_H-M   'P 1'
#
loop_
_entity.id
_entity.type
_entity.pdbx_description
1 polymer ?
#
loop_
_entity_poly.entity_id
_entity_poly.type
_entity_poly.pdbx_seq_one_letter_code
_entity_poly.pdbx_strand_id
1 'polypeptide(L)'
;WAFLGDGEMDEPESRGLLQLAANENLDNLNFVINCNLQRLDGPVRGNGKIMQELEAFFRGAGWNVIKVVWGREWDDLLTRDTDGSLVKIMNETPDGDYQTYKAESGGFVREHFFGKDPRTKDLVADLTDDQIWNLKRGGHDYRKVYAAYKAA
;
A
#
# COMPACT_ATOMS: atom_id res chain seq x y z
N TRP A 1 1.04 -18.59 -10.93
CA TRP A 1 0.77 -17.15 -10.74
C TRP A 1 -0.72 -16.92 -10.85
N ALA A 2 -1.32 -16.33 -9.83
CA ALA A 2 -2.69 -15.83 -9.84
C ALA A 2 -2.64 -14.30 -9.73
N PHE A 3 -3.27 -13.61 -10.68
CA PHE A 3 -3.38 -12.15 -10.69
C PHE A 3 -4.80 -11.78 -10.31
N LEU A 4 -4.95 -11.04 -9.22
CA LEU A 4 -6.22 -10.84 -8.54
C LEU A 4 -6.45 -9.35 -8.26
N GLY A 5 -7.70 -8.94 -8.17
CA GLY A 5 -8.07 -7.63 -7.63
C GLY A 5 -8.24 -7.68 -6.10
N ASP A 6 -7.95 -6.60 -5.38
CA ASP A 6 -8.27 -6.52 -3.95
C ASP A 6 -9.78 -6.62 -3.66
N GLY A 7 -10.64 -6.10 -4.55
CA GLY A 7 -12.09 -6.29 -4.48
C GLY A 7 -12.54 -7.74 -4.71
N GLU A 8 -11.87 -8.49 -5.58
CA GLU A 8 -12.13 -9.93 -5.83
C GLU A 8 -11.82 -10.78 -4.59
N MET A 9 -10.95 -10.27 -3.70
CA MET A 9 -10.62 -10.96 -2.46
C MET A 9 -11.80 -11.00 -1.48
N ASP A 10 -12.91 -10.29 -1.70
CA ASP A 10 -14.11 -10.43 -0.86
C ASP A 10 -14.90 -11.71 -1.17
N GLU A 11 -14.66 -12.37 -2.30
CA GLU A 11 -15.29 -13.65 -2.64
C GLU A 11 -14.77 -14.76 -1.70
N PRO A 12 -15.65 -15.62 -1.14
CA PRO A 12 -15.25 -16.71 -0.26
C PRO A 12 -14.17 -17.62 -0.86
N GLU A 13 -14.22 -17.87 -2.17
CA GLU A 13 -13.32 -18.73 -2.93
C GLU A 13 -11.89 -18.16 -2.99
N SER A 14 -11.77 -16.83 -3.00
CA SER A 14 -10.47 -16.14 -3.09
C SER A 14 -9.62 -16.31 -1.83
N ARG A 15 -10.25 -16.57 -0.67
CA ARG A 15 -9.57 -16.64 0.64
C ARG A 15 -9.79 -17.95 1.40
N GLY A 16 -10.82 -18.73 1.06
CA GLY A 16 -11.32 -19.81 1.91
C GLY A 16 -10.38 -20.99 2.15
N LEU A 17 -9.34 -21.16 1.32
CA LEU A 17 -8.41 -22.29 1.38
C LEU A 17 -6.93 -21.87 1.33
N LEU A 18 -6.58 -20.65 1.72
CA LEU A 18 -5.19 -20.18 1.69
C LEU A 18 -4.23 -21.08 2.49
N GLN A 19 -4.69 -21.65 3.62
CA GLN A 19 -3.88 -22.54 4.46
C GLN A 19 -3.42 -23.80 3.73
N LEU A 20 -4.13 -24.24 2.68
CA LEU A 20 -3.74 -25.42 1.92
C LEU A 20 -2.38 -25.22 1.24
N ALA A 21 -2.12 -24.01 0.71
CA ALA A 21 -0.85 -23.71 0.08
C ALA A 21 0.32 -23.80 1.07
N ALA A 22 0.13 -23.35 2.31
CA ALA A 22 1.13 -23.47 3.36
C ALA A 22 1.29 -24.92 3.83
N ASN A 23 0.20 -25.65 4.05
CA ASN A 23 0.24 -27.05 4.50
C ASN A 23 0.96 -27.96 3.51
N GLU A 24 0.77 -27.71 2.20
CA GLU A 24 1.37 -28.49 1.12
C GLU A 24 2.70 -27.89 0.61
N ASN A 25 3.22 -26.84 1.26
CA ASN A 25 4.44 -26.13 0.88
C ASN A 25 4.50 -25.76 -0.62
N LEU A 26 3.45 -25.11 -1.12
CA LEU A 26 3.33 -24.71 -2.52
C LEU A 26 4.19 -23.48 -2.84
N ASP A 27 5.52 -23.63 -2.75
CA ASP A 27 6.50 -22.57 -3.08
C ASP A 27 6.55 -22.23 -4.58
N ASN A 28 5.76 -22.95 -5.40
CA ASN A 28 5.54 -22.69 -6.81
C ASN A 28 4.26 -21.85 -7.09
N LEU A 29 3.53 -21.44 -6.05
CA LEU A 29 2.32 -20.63 -6.16
C LEU A 29 2.59 -19.19 -5.71
N ASN A 30 2.28 -18.25 -6.60
CA ASN A 30 2.39 -16.82 -6.33
C ASN A 30 1.05 -16.13 -6.55
N PHE A 31 0.59 -15.38 -5.55
CA PHE A 31 -0.57 -14.48 -5.62
C PHE A 31 -0.08 -13.04 -5.80
N VAL A 32 -0.58 -12.38 -6.84
CA VAL A 32 -0.32 -10.98 -7.14
C VAL A 32 -1.63 -10.22 -7.05
N ILE A 33 -1.87 -9.61 -5.89
CA ILE A 33 -3.11 -8.87 -5.62
C ILE A 33 -2.87 -7.39 -5.92
N ASN A 34 -3.61 -6.85 -6.89
CA ASN A 34 -3.59 -5.43 -7.21
C ASN A 34 -4.45 -4.65 -6.21
N CYS A 35 -3.80 -4.10 -5.18
CA CYS A 35 -4.44 -3.24 -4.19
C CYS A 35 -4.54 -1.79 -4.70
N ASN A 36 -5.44 -1.54 -5.66
CA ASN A 36 -5.77 -0.17 -6.08
C ASN A 36 -6.72 0.52 -5.08
N LEU A 37 -7.20 -0.21 -4.07
CA LEU A 37 -8.12 0.15 -2.99
C LEU A 37 -9.57 0.39 -3.44
N GLN A 38 -9.94 -0.07 -4.63
CA GLN A 38 -11.24 0.18 -5.25
C GLN A 38 -11.86 -1.10 -5.83
N ARG A 39 -13.18 -1.19 -5.72
CA ARG A 39 -14.05 -2.05 -6.52
C ARG A 39 -14.90 -1.19 -7.46
N LEU A 40 -15.77 -1.82 -8.24
CA LEU A 40 -16.55 -1.15 -9.29
C LEU A 40 -17.28 0.12 -8.80
N ASP A 41 -17.93 0.06 -7.64
CA ASP A 41 -18.77 1.14 -7.12
C ASP A 41 -18.15 1.90 -5.93
N GLY A 42 -16.82 1.83 -5.74
CA GLY A 42 -16.13 2.62 -4.70
C GLY A 42 -15.04 1.85 -3.95
N PRO A 43 -14.55 2.37 -2.81
CA PRO A 43 -13.45 1.73 -2.07
C PRO A 43 -13.81 0.35 -1.52
N VAL A 44 -12.84 -0.57 -1.48
CA VAL A 44 -13.02 -1.90 -0.87
C VAL A 44 -13.20 -1.81 0.65
N ARG A 45 -12.35 -0.99 1.30
CA ARG A 45 -12.39 -0.70 2.75
C ARG A 45 -12.19 0.79 3.00
N GLY A 46 -13.16 1.64 2.65
CA GLY A 46 -13.01 3.11 2.77
C GLY A 46 -12.58 3.62 4.16
N ASN A 47 -13.15 3.07 5.23
CA ASN A 47 -12.80 3.43 6.62
C ASN A 47 -11.72 2.52 7.23
N GLY A 48 -11.13 1.63 6.43
CA GLY A 48 -10.15 0.64 6.85
C GLY A 48 -8.93 0.64 5.92
N LYS A 49 -8.21 -0.48 5.92
CA LYS A 49 -6.96 -0.65 5.15
C LYS A 49 -6.89 -2.06 4.55
N ILE A 50 -7.36 -2.25 3.33
CA ILE A 50 -7.48 -3.57 2.68
C ILE A 50 -6.13 -4.28 2.58
N MET A 51 -5.04 -3.55 2.29
CA MET A 51 -3.72 -4.16 2.20
C MET A 51 -3.23 -4.70 3.56
N GLN A 52 -3.60 -4.07 4.68
CA GLN A 52 -3.29 -4.58 6.02
C GLN A 52 -4.18 -5.76 6.42
N GLU A 53 -5.47 -5.71 6.06
CA GLU A 53 -6.39 -6.85 6.23
C GLU A 53 -5.87 -8.10 5.50
N LEU A 54 -5.50 -7.94 4.22
CA LEU A 54 -4.93 -9.01 3.41
C LEU A 54 -3.60 -9.51 3.98
N GLU A 55 -2.70 -8.61 4.40
CA GLU A 55 -1.44 -9.03 5.04
C GLU A 55 -1.70 -9.90 6.27
N ALA A 56 -2.57 -9.47 7.18
CA ALA A 56 -2.88 -10.23 8.40
C ALA A 56 -3.48 -11.59 8.06
N PHE A 57 -4.40 -11.63 7.10
CA PHE A 57 -5.07 -12.87 6.68
C PHE A 57 -4.10 -13.87 6.04
N PHE A 58 -3.27 -13.41 5.08
CA PHE A 58 -2.29 -14.26 4.40
C PHE A 58 -1.18 -14.73 5.34
N ARG A 59 -0.62 -13.84 6.17
CA ARG A 59 0.38 -14.24 7.18
C ARG A 59 -0.20 -15.23 8.17
N GLY A 60 -1.44 -15.03 8.62
CA GLY A 60 -2.16 -15.96 9.50
C GLY A 60 -2.37 -17.33 8.86
N ALA A 61 -2.51 -17.39 7.53
CA ALA A 61 -2.59 -18.62 6.76
C ALA A 61 -1.23 -19.24 6.40
N GLY A 62 -0.11 -18.71 6.92
CA GLY A 62 1.23 -19.25 6.71
C GLY A 62 1.95 -18.78 5.44
N TRP A 63 1.44 -17.75 4.76
CA TRP A 63 2.07 -17.23 3.54
C TRP A 63 3.21 -16.26 3.82
N ASN A 64 4.20 -16.25 2.93
CA ASN A 64 5.11 -15.11 2.78
C ASN A 64 4.35 -13.92 2.16
N VAL A 65 4.44 -12.75 2.79
CA VAL A 65 3.76 -11.54 2.31
C VAL A 65 4.78 -10.43 2.03
N ILE A 66 4.82 -10.00 0.77
CA ILE A 66 5.63 -8.88 0.29
C ILE A 66 4.70 -7.72 -0.08
N LYS A 67 4.79 -6.60 0.64
CA LYS A 67 4.00 -5.39 0.35
C LYS A 67 4.81 -4.40 -0.49
N VAL A 68 4.28 -4.06 -1.67
CA VAL A 68 4.87 -3.07 -2.57
C VAL A 68 4.10 -1.75 -2.45
N VAL A 69 4.33 -1.02 -1.35
CA VAL A 69 3.50 0.12 -0.93
C VAL A 69 3.89 1.42 -1.65
N TRP A 70 5.17 1.78 -1.59
CA TRP A 70 5.67 3.09 -2.00
C TRP A 70 6.71 2.98 -3.11
N GLY A 71 6.68 3.93 -4.06
CA GLY A 71 7.70 4.09 -5.10
C GLY A 71 9.01 4.64 -4.51
N ARG A 72 10.10 4.59 -5.29
CA ARG A 72 11.42 5.08 -4.85
C ARG A 72 11.44 6.55 -4.46
N GLU A 73 10.51 7.35 -4.97
CA GLU A 73 10.40 8.77 -4.64
C GLU A 73 10.14 9.01 -3.13
N TRP A 74 9.66 8.00 -2.41
CA TRP A 74 9.47 8.03 -0.96
C TRP A 74 10.72 7.63 -0.16
N ASP A 75 11.73 7.03 -0.79
CA ASP A 75 12.87 6.43 -0.07
C ASP A 75 13.66 7.48 0.73
N ASP A 76 13.87 8.68 0.17
CA ASP A 76 14.53 9.80 0.85
C ASP A 76 13.72 10.28 2.08
N LEU A 77 12.42 10.49 1.89
CA LEU A 77 11.52 10.93 2.97
C LEU A 77 11.48 9.91 4.11
N LEU A 78 11.38 8.63 3.80
CA LEU A 78 11.38 7.55 4.79
C LEU A 78 12.75 7.39 5.48
N THR A 79 13.84 7.70 4.80
CA THR A 79 15.18 7.70 5.40
C THR A 79 15.37 8.89 6.36
N ARG A 80 14.77 10.04 6.04
CA ARG A 80 14.76 11.26 6.87
C ARG A 80 13.78 11.18 8.05
N ASP A 81 12.80 10.27 8.02
CA ASP A 81 11.80 10.05 9.08
C ASP A 81 12.40 9.35 10.32
N THR A 82 13.37 9.99 10.98
CA THR A 82 14.09 9.39 12.12
C THR A 82 13.23 9.20 13.37
N ASP A 83 12.10 9.90 13.46
CA ASP A 83 11.18 9.83 14.60
C ASP A 83 9.92 8.99 14.34
N GLY A 84 9.80 8.42 13.13
CA GLY A 84 8.68 7.57 12.72
C GLY A 84 7.36 8.31 12.50
N SER A 85 7.35 9.65 12.46
CA SER A 85 6.15 10.45 12.28
C SER A 85 5.50 10.23 10.91
N LEU A 86 6.29 10.08 9.85
CA LEU A 86 5.78 9.78 8.50
C LEU A 86 5.17 8.38 8.47
N VAL A 87 5.89 7.38 8.98
CA VAL A 87 5.38 6.00 9.07
C VAL A 87 4.09 5.94 9.91
N LYS A 88 4.00 6.72 10.98
CA LYS A 88 2.79 6.81 11.81
C LYS A 88 1.60 7.31 11.00
N ILE A 89 1.68 8.46 10.34
CA ILE A 89 0.55 8.98 9.55
C ILE A 89 0.20 8.06 8.37
N MET A 90 1.19 7.34 7.80
CA MET A 90 0.94 6.36 6.75
C MET A 90 0.09 5.19 7.23
N ASN A 91 0.32 4.73 8.46
CA ASN A 91 -0.41 3.65 9.10
C ASN A 91 -1.80 4.06 9.59
N GLU A 92 -1.95 5.29 10.07
CA GLU A 92 -3.22 5.82 10.58
C GLU A 92 -4.19 6.26 9.47
N THR A 93 -3.67 6.63 8.29
CA THR A 93 -4.49 7.09 7.16
C THR A 93 -5.28 5.92 6.54
N PRO A 94 -6.63 5.99 6.49
CA PRO A 94 -7.47 4.95 5.87
C PRO A 94 -7.42 4.98 4.34
N ASP A 95 -7.89 3.92 3.69
CA ASP A 95 -7.89 3.81 2.23
C ASP A 95 -8.74 4.91 1.56
N GLY A 96 -9.86 5.31 2.18
CA GLY A 96 -10.70 6.40 1.70
C GLY A 96 -9.93 7.72 1.57
N ASP A 97 -9.16 8.09 2.59
CA ASP A 97 -8.28 9.28 2.54
C ASP A 97 -7.26 9.16 1.40
N TYR A 98 -6.63 7.99 1.23
CA TYR A 98 -5.68 7.77 0.12
C TYR A 98 -6.33 7.83 -1.27
N GLN A 99 -7.62 7.54 -1.39
CA GLN A 99 -8.37 7.76 -2.63
C GLN A 99 -8.63 9.24 -2.86
N THR A 100 -9.06 9.98 -1.84
CA THR A 100 -9.24 11.43 -1.91
C THR A 100 -7.93 12.12 -2.29
N TYR A 101 -6.82 11.77 -1.64
CA TYR A 101 -5.51 12.34 -1.98
C TYR A 101 -5.14 12.09 -3.44
N LYS A 102 -5.54 10.98 -4.05
CA LYS A 102 -5.23 10.70 -5.46
C LYS A 102 -6.15 11.43 -6.45
N ALA A 103 -7.26 11.97 -5.99
CA ALA A 103 -8.19 12.78 -6.78
C ALA A 103 -7.92 14.30 -6.69
N GLU A 104 -7.06 14.72 -5.77
CA GLU A 104 -6.81 16.13 -5.43
C GLU A 104 -5.46 16.63 -5.99
N SER A 105 -4.87 17.67 -5.39
CA SER A 105 -3.59 18.28 -5.80
C SER A 105 -2.45 18.01 -4.83
N GLY A 106 -1.21 18.30 -5.24
CA GLY A 106 -0.04 18.23 -4.35
C GLY A 106 -0.13 19.16 -3.13
N GLY A 107 -0.68 20.36 -3.29
CA GLY A 107 -0.96 21.27 -2.18
C GLY A 107 -1.99 20.70 -1.21
N PHE A 108 -3.02 20.02 -1.71
CA PHE A 108 -3.98 19.30 -0.86
C PHE A 108 -3.29 18.18 -0.08
N VAL A 109 -2.42 17.39 -0.72
CA VAL A 109 -1.65 16.33 -0.04
C VAL A 109 -0.71 16.92 1.02
N ARG A 110 -0.04 18.05 0.73
CA ARG A 110 0.78 18.76 1.72
C ARG A 110 -0.02 19.13 2.96
N GLU A 111 -1.20 19.72 2.78
CA GLU A 111 -1.99 20.22 3.90
C GLU A 111 -2.75 19.10 4.64
N HIS A 112 -3.28 18.11 3.93
CA HIS A 112 -4.20 17.12 4.51
C HIS A 112 -3.57 15.75 4.81
N PHE A 113 -2.41 15.43 4.23
CA PHE A 113 -1.63 14.23 4.58
C PHE A 113 -0.42 14.62 5.43
N PHE A 114 0.52 15.37 4.87
CA PHE A 114 1.72 15.79 5.60
C PHE A 114 1.41 16.80 6.70
N GLY A 115 0.35 17.60 6.58
CA GLY A 115 -0.10 18.53 7.62
C GLY A 115 -0.81 17.86 8.81
N LYS A 116 -1.00 16.54 8.81
CA LYS A 116 -1.52 15.79 9.98
C LYS A 116 -0.56 15.87 11.18
N ASP A 117 0.73 16.06 10.94
CA ASP A 117 1.75 16.27 11.97
C ASP A 117 2.71 17.40 11.52
N PRO A 118 3.05 18.38 12.37
CA PRO A 118 4.00 19.44 12.00
C PRO A 118 5.34 18.90 11.52
N ARG A 119 5.78 17.75 12.04
CA ARG A 119 7.07 17.11 11.69
C ARG A 119 7.03 16.53 10.29
N THR A 120 5.91 15.91 9.89
CA THR A 120 5.73 15.42 8.52
C THR A 120 5.52 16.56 7.53
N LYS A 121 4.95 17.70 7.96
CA LYS A 121 4.84 18.91 7.12
C LYS A 121 6.22 19.51 6.85
N ASP A 122 7.10 19.51 7.86
CA ASP A 122 8.49 19.98 7.74
C ASP A 122 9.33 19.06 6.82
N LEU A 123 9.10 17.74 6.87
CA LEU A 123 9.79 16.76 5.99
C LEU A 123 9.63 17.07 4.49
N VAL A 124 8.56 17.77 4.09
CA VAL A 124 8.29 18.13 2.69
C VAL A 124 8.36 19.63 2.44
N ALA A 125 8.88 20.43 3.38
CA ALA A 125 8.92 21.88 3.28
C ALA A 125 9.73 22.39 2.07
N ASP A 126 10.75 21.62 1.66
CA ASP A 126 11.62 21.91 0.52
C ASP A 126 11.07 21.39 -0.82
N LEU A 127 10.05 20.54 -0.80
CA LEU A 127 9.42 20.01 -2.01
C LEU A 127 8.41 21.02 -2.57
N THR A 128 8.28 21.10 -3.89
CA THR A 128 7.14 21.77 -4.53
C THR A 128 5.89 20.90 -4.47
N ASP A 129 4.71 21.50 -4.65
CA ASP A 129 3.46 20.74 -4.70
C ASP A 129 3.46 19.73 -5.87
N ASP A 130 4.09 20.05 -7.00
CA ASP A 130 4.27 19.11 -8.11
C ASP A 130 5.17 17.93 -7.74
N GLN A 131 6.21 18.15 -6.93
CA GLN A 131 7.05 17.06 -6.43
C GLN A 131 6.27 16.16 -5.46
N ILE A 132 5.48 16.75 -4.55
CA ILE A 132 4.60 16.00 -3.65
C ILE A 132 3.58 15.18 -4.44
N TRP A 133 2.97 15.77 -5.47
CA TRP A 133 1.99 15.10 -6.32
C TRP A 133 2.57 13.90 -7.07
N ASN A 134 3.86 13.97 -7.41
CA ASN A 134 4.59 12.93 -8.12
C ASN A 134 5.14 11.82 -7.22
N LEU A 135 4.85 11.82 -5.92
CA LEU A 135 5.16 10.70 -5.03
C LEU A 135 4.29 9.48 -5.38
N LYS A 136 4.90 8.43 -5.95
CA LYS A 136 4.17 7.29 -6.54
C LYS A 136 3.90 6.16 -5.56
N ARG A 137 2.82 5.40 -5.81
CA ARG A 137 2.60 4.09 -5.20
C ARG A 137 3.57 3.06 -5.78
N GLY A 138 3.97 2.08 -4.98
CA GLY A 138 5.02 1.12 -5.32
C GLY A 138 4.70 0.23 -6.52
N GLY A 139 3.43 -0.09 -6.75
CA GLY A 139 2.98 -0.85 -7.93
C GLY A 139 3.27 -0.17 -9.28
N HIS A 140 3.58 1.13 -9.29
CA HIS A 140 4.00 1.89 -10.48
C HIS A 140 5.52 2.09 -10.58
N ASP A 141 6.30 1.54 -9.65
CA ASP A 141 7.76 1.57 -9.70
C ASP A 141 8.31 0.20 -10.10
N TYR A 142 8.83 0.09 -11.33
CA TYR A 142 9.38 -1.17 -11.87
C TYR A 142 10.48 -1.78 -11.00
N ARG A 143 11.27 -0.98 -10.26
CA ARG A 143 12.33 -1.52 -9.38
C ARG A 143 11.72 -2.18 -8.15
N LYS A 144 10.70 -1.55 -7.57
CA LYS A 144 9.99 -2.08 -6.39
C LYS A 144 9.23 -3.35 -6.77
N VAL A 145 8.56 -3.34 -7.92
CA VAL A 145 7.88 -4.52 -8.48
C VAL A 145 8.89 -5.64 -8.77
N TYR A 146 9.96 -5.37 -9.52
CA TYR A 146 10.98 -6.38 -9.83
C TYR A 146 11.59 -7.00 -8.56
N ALA A 147 11.89 -6.17 -7.54
CA ALA A 147 12.40 -6.66 -6.27
C ALA A 147 11.43 -7.63 -5.58
N ALA A 148 10.13 -7.36 -5.63
CA ALA A 148 9.11 -8.25 -5.07
C ALA A 148 9.04 -9.58 -5.84
N TYR A 149 8.98 -9.55 -7.17
CA TYR A 149 8.97 -10.77 -7.99
C TYR A 149 10.24 -11.61 -7.84
N LYS A 150 11.39 -10.98 -7.59
CA LYS A 150 12.65 -11.68 -7.37
C LYS A 150 12.75 -12.33 -5.99
N ALA A 151 12.08 -11.76 -4.99
CA ALA A 151 12.06 -12.26 -3.61
C ALA A 151 10.95 -13.29 -3.36
N ALA A 152 10.00 -13.40 -4.28
CA ALA A 152 8.90 -14.35 -4.27
C ALA A 152 9.30 -15.72 -4.82
#